data_AF-A0A1V8TRV0-F1
#
_entry.id   AF-A0A1V8TRV0-F1
#
_cell.length_a   1.000
_cell.length_b   1.000
_cell.length_c   1.000
_cell.angle_alpha   90.00
_cell.angle_beta   90.00
_cell.angle_gamma   90.00
#
_symmetry.space_group_name_H-M   'P 1'
#
loop_
_entity.id
_entity.type
_entity.pdbx_description
1 polymer ?
#
loop_
_entity_poly.entity_id
_entity_poly.type
_entity_poly.pdbx_seq_one_letter_code
_entity_poly.pdbx_strand_id
1 'polypeptide(L)'
;MFNFNVYGTVLGTFGHNATLNATVDCGSHCEMYGVPPGERRGEHTMLDFCALVDLQQPLEGRKSNGTCMPEPGYALITAPGYAWEWVFPWPGWFNVTFDAKTASDERIFCVTAEVCVKWEDSKKNDDVDGNRLHVHEDEV
;
A
#
# COMPACT_ATOMS: atom_id res chain seq x y z
N MET A 1 10.47 7.41 -1.47
CA MET A 1 10.13 6.79 -0.18
C MET A 1 9.38 7.82 0.64
N PHE A 2 8.25 7.45 1.22
CA PHE A 2 7.49 8.28 2.15
C PHE A 2 7.21 7.44 3.40
N ASN A 3 6.84 8.08 4.52
CA ASN A 3 6.37 7.39 5.70
C ASN A 3 4.91 7.77 5.92
N PHE A 4 4.09 6.80 6.31
CA PHE A 4 2.78 7.11 6.88
C PHE A 4 2.80 6.87 8.39
N ASN A 5 2.07 7.72 9.09
CA ASN A 5 2.00 7.72 10.54
C ASN A 5 0.55 7.52 10.94
N VAL A 6 0.27 6.45 11.67
CA VAL A 6 -1.04 6.16 12.25
C VAL A 6 -0.94 6.41 13.75
N TYR A 7 -1.67 7.42 14.20
CA TYR A 7 -1.81 7.74 15.62
C TYR A 7 -3.12 7.18 16.14
N GLY A 8 -3.10 6.46 17.25
CA GLY A 8 -4.31 5.91 17.83
C GLY A 8 -4.10 5.26 19.19
N THR A 9 -5.06 4.42 19.58
CA THR A 9 -5.05 3.68 20.84
C THR A 9 -5.07 2.18 20.55
N VAL A 10 -4.09 1.46 21.05
CA VAL A 10 -4.06 -0.01 21.08
C VAL A 10 -5.04 -0.48 22.15
N LEU A 11 -5.99 -1.33 21.78
CA LEU A 11 -7.02 -1.84 22.68
C LEU A 11 -6.60 -3.14 23.39
N GLY A 12 -5.61 -3.85 22.86
CA GLY A 12 -5.13 -5.12 23.37
C GLY A 12 -3.76 -5.48 22.81
N THR A 13 -3.05 -6.37 23.48
CA THR A 13 -1.74 -6.85 23.03
C THR A 13 -1.89 -7.80 21.86
N PHE A 14 -1.06 -7.62 20.84
CA PHE A 14 -0.89 -8.56 19.74
C PHE A 14 0.57 -9.01 19.65
N GLY A 15 0.82 -10.20 19.11
CA GLY A 15 2.16 -10.81 19.09
C GLY A 15 2.88 -10.71 17.75
N HIS A 16 4.08 -11.31 17.70
CA HIS A 16 5.04 -11.30 16.60
C HIS A 16 4.56 -11.76 15.21
N ASN A 17 3.38 -12.38 15.12
CA ASN A 17 2.85 -12.91 13.86
C ASN A 17 1.76 -12.00 13.25
N ALA A 18 1.77 -10.72 13.61
CA ALA A 18 0.92 -9.74 12.97
C ALA A 18 1.34 -9.56 11.50
N THR A 19 0.35 -9.41 10.61
CA THR A 19 0.56 -9.27 9.18
C THR A 19 0.15 -7.87 8.73
N LEU A 20 0.80 -7.39 7.67
CA LEU A 20 0.39 -6.21 6.93
C LEU A 20 0.15 -6.62 5.48
N ASN A 21 -1.11 -6.60 5.06
CA ASN A 21 -1.46 -6.79 3.66
C ASN A 21 -1.51 -5.41 2.99
N ALA A 22 -0.58 -5.17 2.06
CA ALA A 22 -0.60 -3.99 1.21
C ALA A 22 -1.23 -4.38 -0.13
N THR A 23 -2.23 -3.63 -0.56
CA THR A 23 -2.90 -3.81 -1.86
C THR A 23 -2.88 -2.52 -2.64
N VAL A 24 -2.73 -2.62 -3.96
CA VAL A 24 -2.74 -1.47 -4.87
C VAL A 24 -3.75 -1.72 -5.97
N ASP A 25 -4.93 -1.16 -5.81
CA ASP A 25 -6.01 -1.25 -6.77
C ASP A 25 -6.10 -0.01 -7.64
N CYS A 26 -6.84 -0.14 -8.73
CA CYS A 26 -7.24 1.01 -9.53
C CYS A 26 -8.04 2.02 -8.67
N GLY A 27 -7.65 3.30 -8.76
CA GLY A 27 -8.33 4.44 -8.15
C GLY A 27 -9.48 5.01 -8.99
N SER A 28 -9.94 6.21 -8.62
CA SER A 28 -11.12 6.88 -9.18
C SER A 28 -11.04 7.28 -10.67
N HIS A 29 -9.86 7.22 -11.30
CA HIS A 29 -9.66 7.75 -12.66
C HIS A 29 -8.76 6.86 -13.54
N CYS A 30 -8.70 5.55 -13.33
CA CYS A 30 -7.85 4.71 -14.19
C CYS A 30 -8.37 4.58 -15.62
N GLU A 31 -9.67 4.82 -15.85
CA GLU A 31 -10.25 4.87 -17.20
C GLU A 31 -9.56 5.94 -18.07
N MET A 32 -9.12 7.05 -17.47
CA MET A 32 -8.32 8.07 -18.18
C MET A 32 -6.97 7.54 -18.67
N TYR A 33 -6.57 6.39 -18.13
CA TYR A 33 -5.35 5.68 -18.43
C TYR A 33 -5.64 4.29 -19.04
N GLY A 34 -6.76 4.14 -19.75
CA GLY A 34 -7.06 2.96 -20.58
C GLY A 34 -7.26 1.66 -19.79
N VAL A 35 -7.53 1.74 -18.48
CA VAL A 35 -7.84 0.58 -17.65
C VAL A 35 -9.35 0.35 -17.62
N PRO A 36 -9.87 -0.81 -18.06
CA PRO A 36 -11.30 -1.08 -18.02
C PRO A 36 -11.81 -1.22 -16.59
N PRO A 37 -13.06 -0.78 -16.30
CA PRO A 37 -13.67 -0.92 -14.99
C PRO A 37 -13.70 -2.38 -14.53
N GLY A 38 -13.14 -2.67 -13.36
CA GLY A 38 -13.20 -4.00 -12.73
C GLY A 38 -12.19 -5.05 -13.24
N GLU A 39 -11.31 -4.72 -14.19
CA GLU A 39 -10.40 -5.71 -14.80
C GLU A 39 -9.03 -5.87 -14.14
N ARG A 40 -8.57 -4.92 -13.30
CA ARG A 40 -7.24 -5.04 -12.67
C ARG A 40 -7.37 -5.31 -11.18
N ARG A 41 -7.26 -6.60 -10.83
CA ARG A 41 -6.96 -7.03 -9.45
C ARG A 41 -5.64 -6.37 -9.06
N GLY A 42 -5.67 -5.62 -7.97
CA GLY A 42 -4.47 -5.00 -7.46
C GLY A 42 -3.36 -6.01 -7.18
N GLU A 43 -2.13 -5.55 -7.28
CA GLU A 43 -1.03 -6.29 -6.67
C GLU A 43 -1.23 -6.27 -5.16
N HIS A 44 -1.01 -7.42 -4.54
CA HIS A 44 -1.00 -7.52 -3.10
C HIS A 44 0.30 -8.14 -2.63
N THR A 45 0.79 -7.65 -1.51
CA THR A 45 1.95 -8.22 -0.83
C THR A 45 1.65 -8.33 0.65
N MET A 46 1.97 -9.50 1.20
CA MET A 46 1.84 -9.76 2.62
C MET A 46 3.21 -9.60 3.26
N LEU A 47 3.29 -8.67 4.20
CA LEU A 47 4.52 -8.30 4.90
C LEU A 47 4.40 -8.66 6.38
N ASP A 48 5.53 -8.95 7.01
CA ASP A 48 5.61 -9.05 8.47
C ASP A 48 5.43 -7.64 9.06
N PHE A 49 4.36 -7.46 9.83
CA PHE A 49 4.03 -6.16 10.42
C PHE A 49 5.16 -5.69 11.34
N CYS A 50 5.61 -6.57 12.22
CA CYS A 50 6.59 -6.29 13.26
C CYS A 50 7.98 -5.98 12.70
N ALA A 51 8.33 -6.57 11.56
CA ALA A 51 9.58 -6.29 10.86
C ALA A 51 9.54 -4.96 10.09
N LEU A 52 8.37 -4.57 9.59
CA LEU A 52 8.22 -3.41 8.70
C LEU A 52 7.93 -2.10 9.45
N VAL A 53 7.11 -2.15 10.48
CA VAL A 53 6.61 -0.94 11.14
C VAL A 53 7.40 -0.59 12.40
N ASP A 54 7.54 0.71 12.63
CA ASP A 54 8.04 1.26 13.88
C ASP A 54 6.85 1.54 14.81
N LEU A 55 6.73 0.78 15.89
CA LEU A 55 5.69 0.95 16.90
C LEU A 55 6.27 1.63 18.15
N GLN A 56 5.73 2.79 18.51
CA GLN A 56 6.19 3.59 19.64
C GLN A 56 5.12 3.67 20.74
N GLN A 57 5.50 3.24 21.96
CA GLN A 57 4.68 3.31 23.19
C GLN A 57 5.56 3.39 24.45
N PRO A 58 5.23 4.24 25.45
CA PRO A 58 4.34 5.40 25.33
C PRO A 58 4.89 6.39 24.30
N LEU A 59 4.06 7.33 23.81
CA LEU A 59 4.54 8.40 22.93
C LEU A 59 5.65 9.17 23.67
N GLU A 60 6.81 9.36 23.04
CA GLU A 60 8.10 9.81 23.63
C GLU A 60 8.99 8.69 24.26
N GLY A 61 8.52 7.46 24.32
CA GLY A 61 9.22 6.29 24.86
C GLY A 61 10.19 5.61 23.89
N ARG A 62 10.96 4.63 24.41
CA ARG A 62 11.79 3.75 23.57
C ARG A 62 10.89 2.97 22.61
N LYS A 63 11.37 2.78 21.38
CA LYS A 63 10.76 1.88 20.41
C LYS A 63 10.47 0.53 21.06
N SER A 64 9.29 -0.05 20.80
CA SER A 64 8.94 -1.43 21.19
C SER A 64 9.81 -2.49 20.45
N ASN A 65 10.76 -2.04 19.62
CA ASN A 65 11.61 -2.72 18.63
C ASN A 65 12.27 -4.07 18.98
N GLY A 66 12.08 -4.62 20.17
CA GLY A 66 12.48 -6.00 20.48
C GLY A 66 11.34 -7.02 20.39
N THR A 67 10.11 -6.64 20.73
CA THR A 67 9.06 -7.63 21.08
C THR A 67 7.76 -7.51 20.31
N CYS A 68 7.50 -6.44 19.55
CA CYS A 68 6.22 -6.26 18.82
C CYS A 68 4.99 -6.69 19.65
N MET A 69 5.00 -6.31 20.92
CA MET A 69 4.02 -6.69 21.92
C MET A 69 3.54 -5.40 22.57
N PRO A 70 2.63 -4.68 21.93
CA PRO A 70 2.16 -3.40 22.45
C PRO A 70 1.29 -3.61 23.69
N GLU A 71 1.31 -2.62 24.56
CA GLU A 71 0.41 -2.57 25.71
C GLU A 71 -0.84 -1.74 25.35
N PRO A 72 -1.99 -1.98 26.00
CA PRO A 72 -3.16 -1.12 25.84
C PRO A 72 -2.81 0.34 26.15
N GLY A 73 -3.11 1.25 25.23
CA GLY A 73 -2.77 2.67 25.38
C GLY A 73 -2.46 3.36 24.06
N TYR A 74 -2.08 4.63 24.13
CA TYR A 74 -1.74 5.41 22.94
C TYR A 74 -0.50 4.85 22.25
N ALA A 75 -0.52 4.83 20.92
CA ALA A 75 0.58 4.38 20.10
C ALA A 75 0.71 5.23 18.84
N LEU A 76 1.95 5.34 18.37
CA LEU A 76 2.27 5.82 17.03
C LEU A 76 2.85 4.64 16.24
N ILE A 77 2.23 4.33 15.10
CA ILE A 77 2.75 3.37 14.14
C ILE A 77 3.27 4.16 12.95
N THR A 78 4.57 4.02 12.67
CA THR A 78 5.19 4.59 11.48
C THR A 78 5.60 3.46 10.56
N ALA A 79 5.16 3.52 9.31
CA ALA A 79 5.50 2.50 8.32
C ALA A 79 6.03 3.15 7.04
N PRO A 80 7.06 2.56 6.41
CA PRO A 80 7.59 3.03 5.15
C PRO A 80 6.64 2.68 4.00
N GLY A 81 6.41 3.64 3.12
CA GLY A 81 5.75 3.47 1.83
C GLY A 81 6.73 3.69 0.68
N TYR A 82 6.69 2.80 -0.30
CA TYR A 82 7.49 2.87 -1.51
C TYR A 82 6.58 2.97 -2.73
N ALA A 83 6.83 3.99 -3.56
CA ALA A 83 6.30 4.06 -4.92
C ALA A 83 7.38 3.50 -5.85
N TRP A 84 7.32 2.21 -6.11
CA TRP A 84 8.21 1.54 -7.07
C TRP A 84 7.50 1.33 -8.39
N GLU A 85 8.26 1.39 -9.49
CA GLU A 85 7.72 1.19 -10.85
C GLU A 85 7.07 -0.17 -11.04
N TRP A 86 7.59 -1.21 -10.38
CA TRP A 86 6.96 -2.53 -10.44
C TRP A 86 5.61 -2.58 -9.70
N VAL A 87 5.39 -1.73 -8.69
CA VAL A 87 4.11 -1.63 -7.93
C VAL A 87 3.11 -0.72 -8.64
N PHE A 88 3.60 0.34 -9.29
CA PHE A 88 2.79 1.33 -10.02
C PHE A 88 3.15 1.34 -11.52
N PRO A 89 2.93 0.26 -12.28
CA PRO A 89 3.52 0.10 -13.61
C PRO A 89 3.07 1.11 -14.69
N TRP A 90 2.12 1.99 -14.40
CA TRP A 90 1.68 3.06 -15.30
C TRP A 90 1.36 4.33 -14.50
N PRO A 91 1.38 5.53 -15.14
CA PRO A 91 0.85 6.75 -14.54
C PRO A 91 -0.65 6.57 -14.26
N GLY A 92 -1.15 7.05 -13.13
CA GLY A 92 -2.56 6.85 -12.83
C GLY A 92 -2.96 7.15 -11.41
N TRP A 93 -4.24 6.93 -11.15
CA TRP A 93 -4.82 7.02 -9.81
C TRP A 93 -4.92 5.61 -9.24
N PHE A 94 -4.42 5.43 -8.02
CA PHE A 94 -4.34 4.14 -7.37
C PHE A 94 -4.87 4.23 -5.95
N ASN A 95 -5.66 3.23 -5.55
CA ASN A 95 -6.05 3.02 -4.17
C ASN A 95 -5.03 2.09 -3.52
N VAL A 96 -4.24 2.64 -2.60
CA VAL A 96 -3.28 1.88 -1.80
C VAL A 96 -3.92 1.59 -0.45
N THR A 97 -4.16 0.32 -0.15
CA THR A 97 -4.71 -0.10 1.15
C THR A 97 -3.68 -0.87 1.94
N PHE A 98 -3.48 -0.45 3.19
CA PHE A 98 -2.68 -1.12 4.20
C PHE A 98 -3.63 -1.71 5.25
N ASP A 99 -3.82 -3.03 5.23
CA ASP A 99 -4.66 -3.77 6.19
C ASP A 99 -3.76 -4.58 7.13
N ALA A 100 -3.63 -4.11 8.37
CA ALA A 100 -2.84 -4.76 9.40
C ALA A 100 -3.72 -5.64 10.29
N LYS A 101 -3.30 -6.87 10.54
CA LYS A 101 -4.04 -7.85 11.34
C LYS A 101 -3.16 -8.59 12.33
N THR A 102 -3.75 -9.05 13.42
CA THR A 102 -3.10 -9.94 14.39
C THR A 102 -3.00 -11.37 13.82
N ALA A 103 -2.29 -12.25 14.54
CA ALA A 103 -2.22 -13.67 14.22
C ALA A 103 -3.58 -14.40 14.25
N SER A 104 -4.56 -13.86 14.97
CA SER A 104 -5.93 -14.37 15.06
C SER A 104 -6.87 -13.72 14.04
N ASP A 105 -6.34 -13.03 13.03
CA ASP A 105 -7.09 -12.32 11.97
C ASP A 105 -7.91 -11.11 12.49
N GLU A 106 -7.64 -10.62 13.70
CA GLU A 106 -8.26 -9.40 14.21
C GLU A 106 -7.58 -8.17 13.60
N ARG A 107 -8.37 -7.19 13.15
CA ARG A 107 -7.84 -6.00 12.50
C ARG A 107 -7.22 -5.04 13.51
N ILE A 108 -5.95 -4.71 13.29
CA ILE A 108 -5.21 -3.67 14.03
C ILE A 108 -5.56 -2.30 13.46
N PHE A 109 -5.41 -2.12 12.14
CA PHE A 109 -5.90 -0.96 11.40
C PHE A 109 -6.13 -1.32 9.93
N CYS A 110 -6.93 -0.51 9.24
CA CYS A 110 -7.02 -0.53 7.79
C CYS A 110 -7.06 0.91 7.29
N VAL A 111 -6.09 1.29 6.46
CA VAL A 111 -5.98 2.63 5.89
C VAL A 111 -5.91 2.50 4.38
N THR A 112 -6.83 3.16 3.69
CA THR A 112 -6.81 3.33 2.23
C THR A 112 -6.48 4.77 1.91
N ALA A 113 -5.49 4.97 1.04
CA ALA A 113 -5.15 6.25 0.47
C ALA A 113 -5.24 6.18 -1.05
N GLU A 114 -5.86 7.18 -1.66
CA GLU A 114 -5.78 7.36 -3.09
C GLU A 114 -4.56 8.20 -3.45
N VAL A 115 -3.74 7.72 -4.38
CA VAL A 115 -2.53 8.39 -4.85
C VAL A 115 -2.56 8.58 -6.36
N CYS A 116 -2.17 9.76 -6.83
CA CYS A 116 -1.94 10.03 -8.24
C CYS A 116 -0.44 9.91 -8.53
N VAL A 117 -0.06 8.93 -9.35
CA VAL A 117 1.33 8.70 -9.75
C VAL A 117 1.59 9.30 -11.12
N LYS A 118 2.67 10.07 -11.21
CA LYS A 118 3.27 10.55 -12.47
C LYS A 118 4.77 10.29 -12.42
N TRP A 119 5.34 9.92 -13.55
CA TRP A 119 6.76 9.65 -13.71
C TRP A 119 7.54 10.92 -14.01
N GLU A 120 8.80 10.98 -13.56
CA GLU A 120 9.71 12.07 -13.92
C GLU A 120 10.04 12.06 -15.42
N ASP A 121 10.21 10.86 -16.00
CA ASP A 121 10.30 10.69 -17.45
C ASP A 121 8.92 10.91 -18.08
N SER A 122 8.76 12.04 -18.78
CA SER A 122 7.52 12.41 -19.46
C SER A 122 7.04 11.35 -20.44
N LYS A 123 7.96 10.59 -21.07
CA LYS A 123 7.58 9.56 -22.04
C LYS A 123 6.76 8.45 -21.42
N LYS A 124 7.01 8.13 -20.15
CA LYS A 124 6.23 7.14 -19.38
C LYS A 124 4.85 7.64 -18.99
N ASN A 125 4.60 8.95 -19.09
CA ASN A 125 3.29 9.53 -18.79
C ASN A 125 2.36 9.58 -20.01
N ASP A 126 2.95 9.64 -21.21
CA ASP A 126 2.24 9.82 -22.48
C ASP A 126 1.85 8.48 -23.15
N ASP A 127 2.39 7.37 -22.67
CA ASP A 127 2.30 6.04 -23.32
C ASP A 127 0.99 5.28 -23.07
N VAL A 128 -0.07 5.97 -22.68
CA VAL A 128 -1.36 5.33 -22.39
C VAL A 128 -2.33 5.38 -23.58
N ASP A 129 -2.00 6.14 -24.62
CA ASP A 129 -2.79 6.26 -25.86
C ASP A 129 -2.02 5.86 -27.14
N GLY A 130 -0.94 5.08 -27.01
CA GLY A 130 0.06 4.94 -28.07
C GLY A 130 0.10 3.68 -28.92
N ASN A 131 -0.15 2.46 -28.40
CA ASN A 131 0.01 1.24 -29.23
C ASN A 131 -0.52 -0.08 -28.61
N ARG A 132 -1.85 -0.29 -28.57
CA ARG A 132 -2.42 -1.64 -28.39
C ARG A 132 -3.43 -2.04 -29.47
N LEU A 133 -3.37 -1.36 -30.62
CA LEU A 133 -3.96 -1.79 -31.87
C LEU A 133 -2.86 -2.02 -32.92
N HIS A 134 -1.90 -2.89 -32.61
CA HIS A 134 -1.35 -3.75 -33.67
C HIS A 134 -2.26 -4.99 -33.77
N VAL A 135 -3.49 -4.75 -34.24
CA VAL A 135 -4.14 -5.71 -35.13
C VAL A 135 -3.35 -5.59 -36.42
N HIS A 136 -2.32 -6.41 -36.59
CA HIS A 136 -1.87 -6.69 -37.94
C HIS A 136 -2.94 -7.60 -38.53
N GLU A 137 -3.85 -6.94 -39.24
CA GLU A 137 -4.77 -7.51 -40.21
C GLU A 137 -3.99 -8.46 -41.14
N ASP A 138 -4.51 -9.67 -41.24
CA ASP A 138 -4.50 -10.60 -42.38
C ASP A 138 -3.37 -10.42 -43.42
N GLU A 139 -2.41 -11.35 -43.39
CA GLU A 139 -1.68 -11.72 -44.61
C GLU A 139 -2.63 -12.49 -45.55
N VAL A 140 -2.97 -11.89 -46.68
CA VAL A 140 -3.48 -12.54 -47.90
C VAL A 140 -2.41 -12.46 -48.98
#